data_AF-A0A452XQU2-F1
#
_entry.id   AF-A0A452XQU2-F1
#
_cell.length_a   1.000
_cell.length_b   1.000
_cell.length_c   1.000
_cell.angle_alpha   90.00
_cell.angle_beta   90.00
_cell.angle_gamma   90.00
#
_symmetry.space_group_name_H-M   'P 1'
#
loop_
_entity.id
_entity.type
_entity.pdbx_description
1 polymer ?
#
loop_
_entity_poly.entity_id
_entity_poly.type
_entity_poly.pdbx_seq_one_letter_code
_entity_poly.pdbx_strand_id
1 'polypeptide(L)' 'MHKGLASMTLLVPWMIWKHCNDCVFNRGRPSVNDLFTKIKDEAALWAGAGALGLRAITPQMWDVH' A
#
# COMPACT_ATOMS: atom_id res chain seq x y z
N MET A 1 -12.15 5.95 12.25
CA MET A 1 -12.14 5.74 10.78
C MET A 1 -11.34 6.80 10.02
N HIS A 2 -11.49 8.10 10.30
CA HIS A 2 -10.75 9.19 9.61
C HIS A 2 -9.23 9.02 9.53
N LYS A 3 -8.58 8.56 10.61
CA LYS A 3 -7.13 8.34 10.65
C LYS A 3 -6.66 7.25 9.66
N GLY A 4 -7.45 6.19 9.47
CA GLY A 4 -7.14 5.14 8.50
C GLY A 4 -7.24 5.65 7.07
N LEU A 5 -8.32 6.37 6.77
CA LEU A 5 -8.53 6.93 5.43
C LEU A 5 -7.40 7.90 5.06
N ALA A 6 -7.00 8.77 6.00
CA ALA A 6 -5.87 9.68 5.82
C ALA A 6 -4.55 8.92 5.55
N SER A 7 -4.27 7.84 6.29
CA SER A 7 -3.10 6.98 6.03
C SER A 7 -3.16 6.35 4.64
N MET A 8 -4.32 5.87 4.19
CA MET A 8 -4.51 5.33 2.84
C MET A 8 -4.32 6.39 1.74
N THR A 9 -4.82 7.61 1.97
CA THR A 9 -4.66 8.73 1.04
C THR A 9 -3.20 9.16 0.90
N LEU A 10 -2.34 8.90 1.88
CA LEU A 10 -0.89 9.10 1.79
C LEU A 10 -0.19 7.91 1.14
N LEU A 11 -0.57 6.70 1.55
CA LEU A 11 0.06 5.45 1.13
C LEU A 11 -0.11 5.19 -0.38
N VAL A 12 -1.34 5.30 -0.89
CA VAL A 12 -1.64 4.91 -2.28
C VAL A 12 -0.88 5.78 -3.31
N PRO A 13 -0.91 7.13 -3.24
CA PRO A 13 -0.11 7.96 -4.13
C PRO A 13 1.40 7.73 -3.99
N TRP A 14 1.89 7.50 -2.77
CA TRP A 14 3.29 7.17 -2.52
C TRP A 14 3.73 5.87 -3.22
N MET A 15 2.91 4.82 -3.13
CA MET A 15 3.19 3.55 -3.78
C MET A 15 3.14 3.65 -5.32
N ILE A 16 2.19 4.43 -5.86
CA ILE A 16 2.12 4.72 -7.30
C ILE A 16 3.40 5.41 -7.76
N TRP A 17 3.84 6.44 -7.03
CA TRP A 17 5.06 7.17 -7.35
C TRP A 17 6.30 6.25 -7.34
N LYS A 18 6.46 5.40 -6.30
CA LYS A 18 7.55 4.41 -6.24
C LYS A 18 7.53 3.46 -7.45
N HIS A 19 6.35 2.94 -7.82
CA HIS A 19 6.18 2.01 -8.93
C HIS A 19 6.49 2.66 -10.29
N CYS A 20 6.04 3.89 -10.52
CA CYS A 20 6.36 4.64 -11.73
C CYS A 20 7.87 4.88 -11.85
N ASN A 21 8.54 5.25 -10.76
CA ASN A 21 9.99 5.42 -10.77
C ASN A 21 10.71 4.10 -11.06
N ASP A 22 10.30 2.99 -10.45
CA ASP A 22 10.89 1.67 -10.73
C ASP A 22 10.75 1.28 -12.21
N CYS A 23 9.59 1.54 -12.82
CA CYS A 23 9.38 1.31 -14.25
C CYS A 23 10.33 2.15 -15.13
N VAL A 24 10.53 3.42 -14.77
CA VAL A 24 11.37 4.36 -15.53
C VAL A 24 12.87 4.04 -15.37
N PHE A 25 13.33 3.83 -14.14
CA PHE A 25 14.76 3.70 -13.83
C PHE A 25 15.27 2.27 -13.97
N ASN A 26 14.48 1.27 -13.61
CA ASN A 26 14.88 -0.14 -13.61
C ASN A 26 14.33 -0.93 -14.79
N ARG A 27 13.71 -0.26 -15.78
CA ARG A 27 13.03 -0.87 -16.93
C ARG A 27 11.97 -1.91 -16.51
N GLY A 28 11.40 -1.74 -15.32
CA GLY A 28 10.27 -2.55 -14.85
C GLY A 28 9.07 -2.38 -15.79
N ARG A 29 8.31 -3.46 -16.01
CA ARG A 29 7.05 -3.36 -16.75
C ARG A 29 5.96 -2.85 -15.81
N PRO A 30 5.14 -1.86 -16.22
CA PRO A 30 4.03 -1.41 -15.40
C PRO A 30 3.04 -2.56 -15.20
N SER A 31 2.78 -2.91 -13.94
CA SER A 31 1.81 -3.92 -13.56
C SER A 31 0.95 -3.41 -12.41
N VAL A 32 -0.36 -3.29 -12.66
CA VAL A 32 -1.33 -2.86 -11.65
C VAL A 32 -1.48 -3.92 -10.56
N ASN A 33 -1.40 -5.20 -10.91
CA ASN A 33 -1.44 -6.29 -9.95
C ASN A 33 -0.24 -6.25 -9.00
N ASP A 34 0.96 -6.03 -9.53
CA ASP A 34 2.18 -5.91 -8.71
C ASP A 34 2.10 -4.70 -7.77
N LEU A 35 1.67 -3.55 -8.30
CA LEU A 35 1.43 -2.34 -7.50
C LEU A 35 0.42 -2.61 -6.37
N PHE A 36 -0.69 -3.29 -6.67
CA PHE A 36 -1.73 -3.58 -5.67
C PHE A 36 -1.24 -4.53 -4.58
N THR A 37 -0.46 -5.55 -4.94
CA THR A 37 0.20 -6.44 -3.96
C THR A 37 1.12 -5.63 -3.04
N LYS A 38 2.01 -4.81 -3.60
CA LYS A 38 2.93 -3.97 -2.82
C LYS A 38 2.19 -2.99 -1.89
N ILE A 39 1.05 -2.43 -2.32
CA ILE A 39 0.21 -1.57 -1.47
C ILE A 39 -0.33 -2.35 -0.26
N LYS A 40 -0.77 -3.59 -0.45
CA LYS A 40 -1.25 -4.44 0.66
C LYS A 40 -0.13 -4.75 1.65
N ASP A 41 1.03 -5.15 1.14
CA ASP A 41 2.18 -5.51 1.97
C ASP A 41 2.63 -4.32 2.81
N GLU A 42 2.75 -3.14 2.20
CA GLU A 42 3.12 -1.90 2.89
C GLU A 42 2.02 -1.47 3.89
N ALA A 43 0.74 -1.63 3.56
CA ALA A 43 -0.36 -1.35 4.47
C ALA A 43 -0.34 -2.27 5.71
N ALA A 44 -0.01 -3.55 5.52
CA ALA A 44 0.14 -4.53 6.60
C ALA A 44 1.33 -4.15 7.51
N LEU A 45 2.47 -3.76 6.93
CA LEU A 45 3.62 -3.26 7.69
C LEU A 45 3.27 -2.03 8.53
N TRP A 46 2.55 -1.07 7.96
CA TRP A 46 2.14 0.15 8.67
C TRP A 46 1.14 -0.19 9.80
N ALA A 47 0.21 -1.11 9.55
CA ALA A 47 -0.71 -1.60 10.57
C ALA A 47 0.02 -2.29 11.73
N GLY A 48 1.02 -3.14 11.43
CA GLY A 48 1.89 -3.78 12.42
C GLY A 48 2.76 -2.78 13.20
N ALA A 49 3.19 -1.69 12.56
CA ALA A 49 3.93 -0.59 13.17
C ALA A 49 3.05 0.37 14.01
N GLY A 50 1.76 0.08 14.17
CA GLY A 50 0.86 0.83 15.05
C GLY A 50 -0.11 1.79 14.34
N ALA A 51 -0.23 1.75 13.01
CA ALA A 51 -1.28 2.47 12.27
C ALA A 51 -2.65 1.79 12.47
N LEU A 52 -3.19 1.82 13.68
CA LEU A 52 -4.44 1.14 14.08
C LEU A 52 -5.66 1.56 13.25
N GLY A 53 -5.67 2.82 12.78
CA GLY A 53 -6.72 3.32 11.88
C GLY A 53 -6.71 2.63 10.52
N LEU A 54 -5.51 2.28 10.01
CA LEU A 54 -5.33 1.55 8.77
C LEU A 54 -5.76 0.09 8.94
N ARG A 55 -5.33 -0.56 10.04
CA ARG A 55 -5.77 -1.92 10.41
C ARG A 55 -7.29 -2.07 10.43
N ALA A 56 -8.02 -1.04 10.85
CA ALA A 56 -9.48 -1.06 10.95
C ALA A 56 -10.21 -0.93 9.60
N ILE A 57 -9.53 -0.47 8.54
CA ILE A 57 -10.13 -0.29 7.20
C ILE A 57 -9.56 -1.27 6.16
N THR A 58 -8.42 -1.89 6.46
CA THR A 58 -7.85 -2.96 5.65
C THR A 58 -8.77 -4.19 5.74
N PRO A 59 -9.22 -4.77 4.59
CA PRO A 59 -9.98 -6.00 4.60
C PRO A 59 -9.21 -7.12 5.30
N GLN A 60 -9.84 -7.84 6.23
CA GLN A 60 -9.21 -8.92 7.00
C GLN A 60 -8.66 -10.05 6.09
N MET A 61 -9.18 -10.14 4.86
CA MET A 61 -8.70 -11.07 3.82
C MET A 61 -7.28 -10.75 3.32
N TRP A 62 -6.74 -9.54 3.56
CA TRP A 62 -5.37 -9.19 3.17
C TRP A 62 -4.33 -9.67 4.18
N ASP A 63 -4.74 -10.17 5.34
CA ASP A 63 -3.87 -10.71 6.41
C ASP A 63 -3.55 -12.21 6.22
N VAL A 64 -4.10 -12.85 5.17
CA VAL A 64 -4.06 -14.32 4.99
C VAL A 64 -2.92 -14.80 4.05
N HIS A 65 -1.83 -14.05 3.94
CA HIS A 65 -0.63 -14.51 3.22
C HIS A 65 0.64 -13.95 3.87
#